data_AF-A0A2D3W6R7-F1
#
_entry.id   AF-A0A2D3W6R7-F1
#
_cell.length_a   1.000
_cell.length_b   1.000
_cell.length_c   1.000
_cell.angle_alpha   90.00
_cell.angle_beta   90.00
_cell.angle_gamma   90.00
#
_symmetry.space_group_name_H-M   'P 1'
#
loop_
_entity.id
_entity.type
_entity.pdbx_description
1 polymer ?
#
loop_
_entity_poly.entity_id
_entity_poly.type
_entity_poly.pdbx_seq_one_letter_code
_entity_poly.pdbx_strand_id
1 'polypeptide(L)'
;MNKYETRKTIANTTFLETFFDETKEGKKKLSLRAKRWISVISLHLLFFLSFKIDIQVLEGTLNGSRLLGFHLIDVFTTIEVFLATHHLPINMIIGTVTIVLVYLLIGGRTYCSWVCPYGIISEVGEKLHNMLVKKKIIKERAFDNRIRHIFWAIFLVLAFTSGYLVFELINVVGILSRFIAYGWSVALCFVLAVFLVEVFFSRRAWCKYLCPIGTTYGYLGTVSALRV
;
A
#
# COMPACT_ATOMS: atom_id res chain seq x y z
N MET A 1 18.11 -18.73 -23.51
CA MET A 1 18.90 -18.31 -22.33
C MET A 1 17.96 -18.23 -21.13
N ASN A 2 18.01 -19.23 -20.26
CA ASN A 2 17.14 -19.33 -19.09
C ASN A 2 17.48 -18.22 -18.08
N LYS A 3 16.45 -17.68 -17.43
CA LYS A 3 16.57 -16.66 -16.37
C LYS A 3 17.48 -17.13 -15.22
N TYR A 4 17.58 -18.45 -15.04
CA TYR A 4 18.38 -19.12 -14.03
C TYR A 4 19.90 -19.06 -14.28
N GLU A 5 20.34 -19.20 -15.54
CA GLU A 5 21.77 -19.19 -15.91
C GLU A 5 22.34 -17.78 -15.98
N THR A 6 21.50 -16.79 -16.32
CA THR A 6 21.97 -15.44 -16.61
C THR A 6 22.00 -14.50 -15.39
N ARG A 7 21.54 -14.94 -14.20
CA ARG A 7 21.33 -14.11 -12.99
C ARG A 7 20.93 -12.67 -13.35
N LYS A 8 20.00 -12.50 -14.31
CA LYS A 8 19.68 -11.16 -14.82
C LYS A 8 19.17 -10.35 -13.63
N THR A 9 19.92 -9.33 -13.25
CA THR A 9 19.46 -8.36 -12.27
C THR A 9 18.14 -7.78 -12.77
N ILE A 10 17.19 -7.53 -11.87
CA ILE A 10 15.82 -6.99 -12.15
C ILE A 10 15.85 -5.79 -13.12
N ALA A 11 16.99 -5.12 -13.15
CA ALA A 11 17.27 -3.95 -13.95
C ALA A 11 17.50 -4.22 -15.46
N ASN A 12 17.65 -5.48 -15.90
CA ASN A 12 17.88 -5.89 -17.29
C ASN A 12 16.84 -6.91 -17.82
N THR A 13 15.75 -7.15 -17.08
CA THR A 13 14.64 -8.03 -17.52
C THR A 13 13.40 -7.21 -17.89
N THR A 14 12.65 -7.70 -18.90
CA THR A 14 11.38 -7.10 -19.30
C THR A 14 10.37 -7.24 -18.16
N PHE A 15 9.43 -6.29 -18.02
CA PHE A 15 8.46 -6.28 -16.91
C PHE A 15 7.66 -7.61 -16.81
N LEU A 16 7.34 -8.22 -17.94
CA LEU A 16 6.64 -9.50 -18.01
C LEU A 16 7.52 -10.70 -17.61
N GLU A 17 8.83 -10.67 -17.88
CA GLU A 17 9.78 -11.72 -17.44
C GLU A 17 9.98 -11.73 -15.92
N THR A 18 9.59 -10.64 -15.24
CA THR A 18 9.67 -10.56 -13.78
C THR A 18 8.57 -11.37 -13.10
N PHE A 19 7.50 -11.75 -13.81
CA PHE A 19 6.36 -12.49 -13.26
C PHE A 19 6.58 -14.00 -13.18
N PHE A 20 7.41 -14.56 -14.07
CA PHE A 20 7.68 -15.99 -14.15
C PHE A 20 9.10 -16.30 -13.68
N ASP A 21 9.24 -17.25 -12.77
CA ASP A 21 10.52 -17.84 -12.37
C ASP A 21 10.66 -19.22 -13.00
N GLU A 22 11.82 -19.49 -13.60
CA GLU A 22 12.16 -20.79 -14.16
C GLU A 22 12.90 -21.61 -13.11
N THR A 23 12.43 -22.83 -12.82
CA THR A 23 13.17 -23.77 -11.96
C THR A 23 14.31 -24.42 -12.73
N LYS A 24 15.26 -25.07 -12.03
CA LYS A 24 16.34 -25.87 -12.64
C LYS A 24 15.84 -26.94 -13.62
N GLU A 25 14.58 -27.36 -13.50
CA GLU A 25 13.90 -28.33 -14.37
C GLU A 25 13.17 -27.69 -15.57
N GLY A 26 13.30 -26.38 -15.80
CA GLY A 26 12.62 -25.67 -16.89
C GLY A 26 11.12 -25.42 -16.69
N LYS A 27 10.57 -25.71 -15.49
CA LYS A 27 9.16 -25.42 -15.18
C LYS A 27 9.00 -23.95 -14.82
N LYS A 28 8.04 -23.27 -15.47
CA LYS A 28 7.65 -21.89 -15.15
C LYS A 28 6.77 -21.89 -13.90
N LYS A 29 7.25 -21.31 -12.80
CA LYS A 29 6.48 -21.04 -11.58
C LYS A 29 6.15 -19.55 -11.48
N LEU A 30 4.98 -19.22 -10.93
CA LEU A 30 4.63 -17.84 -10.63
C LEU A 30 5.54 -17.30 -9.53
N SER A 31 6.22 -16.19 -9.83
CA SER A 31 7.06 -15.49 -8.86
C SER A 31 6.23 -14.94 -7.69
N LEU A 32 6.88 -14.68 -6.56
CA LEU A 32 6.23 -14.05 -5.41
C LEU A 32 5.69 -12.65 -5.73
N ARG A 33 6.27 -11.96 -6.73
CA ARG A 33 5.77 -10.66 -7.23
C ARG A 33 4.46 -10.83 -7.97
N ALA A 34 4.34 -11.86 -8.81
CA ALA A 34 3.11 -12.17 -9.53
C ALA A 34 1.96 -12.50 -8.56
N LYS A 35 2.23 -13.31 -7.54
CA LYS A 35 1.23 -13.65 -6.51
C LYS A 35 0.72 -12.42 -5.75
N ARG A 36 1.62 -11.49 -5.40
CA ARG A 36 1.26 -10.20 -4.78
C ARG A 36 0.33 -9.38 -5.66
N TRP A 37 0.65 -9.25 -6.95
CA TRP A 37 -0.18 -8.52 -7.90
C TRP A 37 -1.56 -9.14 -8.06
N ILE A 38 -1.63 -10.47 -8.19
CA ILE A 38 -2.91 -11.20 -8.27
C ILE A 38 -3.74 -10.94 -7.01
N SER A 39 -3.13 -11.00 -5.82
CA SER A 39 -3.82 -10.70 -4.55
C SER A 39 -4.43 -9.30 -4.53
N VAL A 40 -3.62 -8.27 -4.84
CA VAL A 40 -4.08 -6.87 -4.83
C VAL A 40 -5.20 -6.67 -5.85
N ILE A 41 -5.02 -7.15 -7.08
CA ILE A 41 -6.01 -7.02 -8.16
C ILE A 41 -7.31 -7.76 -7.79
N SER A 42 -7.20 -8.97 -7.26
CA SER A 42 -8.36 -9.76 -6.84
C SER A 42 -9.15 -9.08 -5.72
N LEU A 43 -8.46 -8.52 -4.73
CA LEU A 43 -9.10 -7.80 -3.63
C LEU A 43 -9.84 -6.55 -4.13
N HIS A 44 -9.22 -5.79 -5.03
CA HIS A 44 -9.83 -4.57 -5.57
C HIS A 44 -10.96 -4.86 -6.54
N LEU A 45 -10.85 -5.94 -7.31
CA LEU A 45 -11.92 -6.44 -8.14
C LEU A 45 -13.12 -6.88 -7.28
N LEU A 46 -12.87 -7.47 -6.11
CA LEU A 46 -13.93 -7.80 -5.16
C LEU A 46 -14.64 -6.54 -4.65
N PHE A 47 -13.90 -5.48 -4.27
CA PHE A 47 -14.50 -4.18 -3.92
C PHE A 47 -15.37 -3.62 -5.06
N PHE A 48 -14.87 -3.66 -6.30
CA PHE A 48 -15.60 -3.17 -7.47
C PHE A 48 -16.86 -4.00 -7.77
N LEU A 49 -16.75 -5.33 -7.72
CA LEU A 49 -17.88 -6.25 -7.95
C LEU A 49 -18.93 -6.12 -6.84
N SER A 50 -18.50 -5.97 -5.58
CA SER A 50 -19.40 -5.76 -4.44
C SER A 50 -20.23 -4.49 -4.64
N PHE A 51 -19.61 -3.40 -5.11
CA PHE A 51 -20.31 -2.15 -5.41
C PHE A 51 -21.23 -2.25 -6.63
N LYS A 52 -20.80 -2.92 -7.70
CA LYS A 52 -21.57 -3.04 -8.96
C LYS A 52 -22.80 -3.96 -8.83
N ILE A 53 -22.69 -5.02 -8.04
CA ILE A 53 -23.72 -6.06 -7.91
C ILE A 53 -24.56 -5.83 -6.63
N ASP A 54 -24.24 -4.79 -5.84
CA ASP A 54 -24.87 -4.45 -4.54
C ASP A 54 -24.96 -5.63 -3.57
N ILE A 55 -24.02 -6.56 -3.70
CA ILE A 55 -23.85 -7.66 -2.77
C ILE A 55 -23.15 -7.02 -1.58
N GLN A 56 -23.84 -6.83 -0.45
CA GLN A 56 -23.35 -6.18 0.79
C GLN A 56 -22.19 -6.94 1.50
N VAL A 57 -21.37 -7.66 0.74
CA VAL A 57 -20.24 -8.46 1.20
C VAL A 57 -19.06 -7.56 1.58
N LEU A 58 -18.76 -6.51 0.80
CA LEU A 58 -17.61 -5.64 1.03
C LEU A 58 -17.92 -4.17 0.68
N GLU A 59 -18.36 -3.40 1.66
CA GLU A 59 -18.68 -1.97 1.49
C GLU A 59 -17.55 -1.10 2.02
N GLY A 60 -17.28 0.05 1.37
CA GLY A 60 -16.31 1.04 1.86
C GLY A 60 -14.97 1.03 1.13
N THR A 61 -13.90 1.36 1.85
CA THR A 61 -12.54 1.59 1.28
C THR A 61 -11.49 0.85 2.08
N LEU A 62 -10.25 0.82 1.59
CA LEU A 62 -9.13 0.22 2.31
C LEU A 62 -8.84 0.84 3.70
N ASN A 63 -9.29 2.08 3.94
CA ASN A 63 -9.08 2.77 5.22
C ASN A 63 -10.21 2.48 6.22
N GLY A 64 -11.35 2.01 5.71
CA GLY A 64 -12.51 1.60 6.48
C GLY A 64 -13.53 0.90 5.59
N SER A 65 -13.71 -0.39 5.81
CA SER A 65 -14.63 -1.25 5.08
C SER A 65 -15.54 -2.05 6.01
N ARG A 66 -16.64 -2.56 5.46
CA ARG A 66 -17.55 -3.48 6.14
C ARG A 66 -17.55 -4.80 5.38
N LEU A 67 -16.98 -5.84 5.98
CA LEU A 67 -16.96 -7.19 5.44
C LEU A 67 -18.11 -7.99 6.09
N LEU A 68 -19.16 -8.32 5.33
CA LEU A 68 -20.28 -9.14 5.81
C LEU A 68 -20.86 -8.66 7.16
N GLY A 69 -20.98 -7.34 7.34
CA GLY A 69 -21.46 -6.75 8.59
C GLY A 69 -20.36 -6.38 9.60
N PHE A 70 -19.15 -6.93 9.51
CA PHE A 70 -18.01 -6.59 10.37
C PHE A 70 -17.30 -5.34 9.89
N HIS A 71 -17.15 -4.35 10.76
CA HIS A 71 -16.41 -3.12 10.47
C HIS A 71 -14.91 -3.39 10.58
N LEU A 72 -14.19 -3.35 9.46
CA LEU A 72 -12.75 -3.47 9.38
C LEU A 72 -12.16 -2.09 9.09
N ILE A 73 -11.44 -1.52 10.05
CA ILE A 73 -10.80 -0.21 9.91
C ILE A 73 -9.30 -0.34 10.05
N ASP A 74 -8.60 0.43 9.24
CA ASP A 74 -7.15 0.50 9.28
C ASP A 74 -6.66 0.98 10.65
N VAL A 75 -5.59 0.36 11.15
CA VAL A 75 -5.04 0.65 12.48
C VAL A 75 -4.67 2.12 12.65
N PHE A 76 -4.14 2.76 11.59
CA PHE A 76 -3.81 4.18 11.65
C PHE A 76 -5.07 5.05 11.69
N THR A 77 -6.06 4.75 10.84
CA THR A 77 -7.35 5.45 10.82
C THR A 77 -8.07 5.32 12.15
N THR A 78 -8.03 4.16 12.82
CA THR A 78 -8.61 4.00 14.16
C THR A 78 -7.97 4.92 15.19
N ILE A 79 -6.65 5.08 15.15
CA ILE A 79 -5.94 6.01 16.04
C ILE A 79 -6.35 7.45 15.73
N GLU A 80 -6.43 7.84 14.45
CA GLU A 80 -6.87 9.18 14.07
C GLU A 80 -8.32 9.46 14.51
N VAL A 81 -9.25 8.52 14.29
CA VAL A 81 -10.64 8.66 14.74
C VAL A 81 -10.69 8.81 16.26
N PHE A 82 -9.98 7.97 17.01
CA PHE A 82 -9.95 8.06 18.47
C PHE A 82 -9.42 9.41 18.95
N LEU A 83 -8.36 9.93 18.33
CA LEU A 83 -7.80 11.24 18.68
C LEU A 83 -8.72 12.40 18.29
N ALA A 84 -9.45 12.28 17.19
CA ALA A 84 -10.35 13.32 16.69
C ALA A 84 -11.67 13.38 17.47
N THR A 85 -12.24 12.22 17.82
CA THR A 85 -13.60 12.14 18.38
C THR A 85 -13.63 11.78 19.87
N HIS A 86 -12.51 11.31 20.43
CA HIS A 86 -12.39 10.78 21.80
C HIS A 86 -13.30 9.59 22.15
N HIS A 87 -14.09 9.09 21.19
CA HIS A 87 -14.98 7.96 21.38
C HIS A 87 -14.82 6.97 20.25
N LEU A 88 -14.71 5.68 20.60
CA LEU A 88 -14.69 4.58 19.64
C LEU A 88 -15.87 3.65 19.91
N PRO A 89 -16.78 3.44 18.95
CA PRO A 89 -17.81 2.42 19.07
C PRO A 89 -17.17 1.02 19.12
N ILE A 90 -17.77 0.12 19.90
CA ILE A 90 -17.24 -1.22 20.17
C ILE A 90 -16.96 -2.01 18.87
N ASN A 91 -17.78 -1.79 17.84
CA ASN A 91 -17.67 -2.45 16.54
C ASN A 91 -16.34 -2.11 15.83
N MET A 92 -15.85 -0.87 15.94
CA MET A 92 -14.58 -0.46 15.35
C MET A 92 -13.39 -1.06 16.11
N ILE A 93 -13.53 -1.21 17.43
CA ILE A 93 -12.48 -1.82 18.28
C ILE A 93 -12.30 -3.28 17.90
N ILE A 94 -13.40 -4.05 17.83
CA ILE A 94 -13.37 -5.47 17.44
C ILE A 94 -12.72 -5.65 16.06
N GLY A 95 -13.09 -4.78 15.11
CA GLY A 95 -12.50 -4.74 13.77
C GLY A 95 -10.99 -4.50 13.77
N THR A 96 -10.56 -3.45 14.46
CA THR A 96 -9.15 -3.05 14.53
C THR A 96 -8.32 -4.14 15.21
N VAL A 97 -8.80 -4.70 16.32
CA VAL A 97 -8.11 -5.79 17.03
C VAL A 97 -7.95 -7.01 16.13
N THR A 98 -8.99 -7.37 15.38
CA THR A 98 -8.94 -8.50 14.43
C THR A 98 -7.87 -8.27 13.37
N ILE A 99 -7.82 -7.06 12.78
CA ILE A 99 -6.81 -6.66 11.79
C ILE A 99 -5.41 -6.72 12.39
N VAL A 100 -5.22 -6.16 13.59
CA VAL A 100 -3.93 -6.15 14.28
C VAL A 100 -3.44 -7.57 14.52
N LEU A 101 -4.30 -8.48 15.02
CA LEU A 101 -3.93 -9.88 15.27
C LEU A 101 -3.51 -10.59 13.98
N VAL A 102 -4.28 -10.43 12.91
CA VAL A 102 -3.97 -11.04 11.61
C VAL A 102 -2.64 -10.53 11.07
N TYR A 103 -2.40 -9.21 11.07
CA TYR A 103 -1.14 -8.64 10.56
C TYR A 103 0.05 -8.84 11.50
N LEU A 104 -0.17 -9.06 12.79
CA LEU A 104 0.88 -9.46 13.72
C LEU A 104 1.34 -10.89 13.45
N LEU A 105 0.45 -11.78 13.02
CA LEU A 105 0.82 -13.15 12.62
C LEU A 105 1.52 -13.18 11.25
N ILE A 106 0.99 -12.45 10.26
CA ILE A 106 1.44 -12.54 8.86
C ILE A 106 2.61 -11.59 8.54
N GLY A 107 2.83 -10.56 9.35
CA GLY A 107 3.84 -9.52 9.13
C GLY A 107 3.22 -8.19 8.72
N GLY A 108 3.60 -7.11 9.41
CA GLY A 108 2.98 -5.80 9.18
C GLY A 108 3.23 -5.22 7.77
N ARG A 109 4.40 -5.47 7.16
CA ARG A 109 4.66 -5.01 5.78
C ARG A 109 3.87 -5.76 4.69
N THR A 110 3.12 -6.79 5.07
CA THR A 110 2.26 -7.56 4.17
C THR A 110 1.11 -6.69 3.64
N TYR A 111 0.54 -5.78 4.43
CA TYR A 111 -0.51 -4.87 3.98
C TYR A 111 -0.09 -4.06 2.75
N CYS A 112 1.05 -3.36 2.84
CA CYS A 112 1.54 -2.51 1.74
C CYS A 112 1.92 -3.29 0.48
N SER A 113 2.16 -4.60 0.57
CA SER A 113 2.65 -5.42 -0.54
C SER A 113 1.61 -6.38 -1.15
N TRP A 114 0.57 -6.75 -0.39
CA TRP A 114 -0.47 -7.71 -0.82
C TRP A 114 -1.88 -7.11 -0.89
N VAL A 115 -2.08 -5.96 -0.26
CA VAL A 115 -3.38 -5.29 -0.17
C VAL A 115 -3.35 -3.94 -0.90
N CYS A 116 -2.33 -3.11 -0.67
CA CYS A 116 -2.31 -1.75 -1.19
C CYS A 116 -2.15 -1.66 -2.73
N PRO A 117 -3.06 -0.99 -3.46
CA PRO A 117 -2.99 -0.82 -4.91
C PRO A 117 -1.87 0.15 -5.30
N TYR A 118 -1.59 1.14 -4.44
CA TYR A 118 -0.48 2.06 -4.66
C TYR A 118 0.88 1.37 -4.52
N GLY A 119 0.97 0.25 -3.79
CA GLY A 119 2.18 -0.55 -3.71
C GLY A 119 2.64 -1.07 -5.09
N ILE A 120 1.68 -1.47 -5.93
CA ILE A 120 1.94 -1.88 -7.32
C ILE A 120 2.48 -0.70 -8.14
N ILE A 121 1.80 0.46 -8.06
CA ILE A 121 2.18 1.67 -8.79
C ILE A 121 3.58 2.12 -8.38
N SER A 122 3.88 2.13 -7.08
CA SER A 122 5.19 2.53 -6.56
C SER A 122 6.31 1.55 -6.98
N GLU A 123 6.00 0.25 -7.15
CA GLU A 123 6.95 -0.73 -7.70
C GLU A 123 7.24 -0.51 -9.19
N VAL A 124 6.24 -0.08 -9.97
CA VAL A 124 6.42 0.35 -11.36
C VAL A 124 7.24 1.64 -11.42
N GLY A 125 6.91 2.60 -10.56
CA GLY A 125 7.61 3.88 -10.44
C GLY A 125 9.09 3.70 -10.09
N GLU A 126 9.41 2.77 -9.18
CA GLU A 126 10.79 2.44 -8.85
C GLU A 126 11.57 1.89 -10.04
N LYS A 127 10.96 1.01 -10.85
CA LYS A 127 11.61 0.49 -12.06
C LYS A 127 11.88 1.60 -13.06
N LEU A 128 10.93 2.51 -13.25
CA LEU A 128 11.07 3.66 -14.14
C LEU A 128 12.14 4.64 -13.64
N HIS A 129 12.16 4.94 -12.35
CA HIS A 129 13.20 5.76 -11.72
C HIS A 129 14.59 5.13 -11.93
N ASN A 130 14.75 3.84 -11.65
CA ASN A 130 16.03 3.14 -11.85
C ASN A 130 16.47 3.15 -13.32
N MET A 131 15.54 3.08 -14.28
CA MET A 131 15.84 3.22 -15.70
C MET A 131 16.35 4.64 -16.03
N LEU A 132 15.70 5.68 -15.49
CA LEU A 132 16.07 7.08 -15.70
C LEU A 132 17.43 7.44 -15.08
N VAL A 133 17.71 6.92 -13.88
CA VAL A 133 19.01 7.04 -13.20
C VAL A 133 20.11 6.33 -14.00
N LYS A 134 19.86 5.11 -14.50
CA LYS A 134 20.80 4.40 -15.38
C LYS A 134 21.12 5.18 -16.66
N LYS A 135 20.11 5.86 -17.23
CA LYS A 135 20.28 6.74 -18.40
C LYS A 135 20.96 8.08 -18.06
N LYS A 136 21.35 8.31 -16.79
CA LYS A 136 21.96 9.54 -16.27
C LYS A 136 21.11 10.81 -16.48
N ILE A 137 19.80 10.67 -16.69
CA ILE A 137 18.88 11.82 -16.85
C ILE A 137 18.63 12.47 -15.47
N ILE A 138 18.72 11.69 -14.40
CA ILE A 138 18.33 12.08 -13.04
C ILE A 138 19.39 11.60 -12.05
N LYS A 139 19.65 12.41 -11.01
CA LYS A 139 20.48 12.01 -9.86
C LYS A 139 19.60 11.38 -8.78
N GLU A 140 20.02 10.22 -8.28
CA GLU A 140 19.34 9.60 -7.14
C GLU A 140 19.48 10.49 -5.90
N ARG A 141 18.35 10.82 -5.27
CA ARG A 141 18.31 11.51 -3.98
C ARG A 141 17.63 10.59 -2.96
N ALA A 142 18.37 10.25 -1.91
CA ALA A 142 17.82 9.52 -0.77
C ALA A 142 17.62 10.51 0.38
N PHE A 143 16.45 10.46 1.01
CA PHE A 143 16.16 11.18 2.23
C PHE A 143 16.35 10.25 3.44
N ASP A 144 16.50 10.83 4.64
CA ASP A 144 16.56 10.04 5.87
C ASP A 144 15.20 9.36 6.12
N ASN A 145 15.25 8.06 6.43
CA ASN A 145 14.07 7.27 6.77
C ASN A 145 13.38 7.78 8.04
N ARG A 146 14.06 8.50 8.92
CA ARG A 146 13.50 9.06 10.17
C ARG A 146 12.33 10.01 9.92
N ILE A 147 12.31 10.66 8.77
CA ILE A 147 11.26 11.59 8.34
C ILE A 147 9.86 10.95 8.40
N ARG A 148 9.76 9.64 8.16
CA ARG A 148 8.47 8.93 8.23
C ARG A 148 7.82 8.98 9.61
N HIS A 149 8.62 8.94 10.66
CA HIS A 149 8.13 8.98 12.04
C HIS A 149 7.68 10.39 12.42
N ILE A 150 8.35 11.41 11.85
CA ILE A 150 7.97 12.81 11.98
C ILE A 150 6.61 13.05 11.32
N PHE A 151 6.43 12.63 10.06
CA PHE A 151 5.14 12.77 9.38
C PHE A 151 4.02 12.00 10.09
N TRP A 152 4.30 10.78 10.58
CA TRP A 152 3.34 10.02 11.36
C TRP A 152 2.87 10.78 12.61
N ALA A 153 3.80 11.36 13.37
CA ALA A 153 3.45 12.17 14.54
C ALA A 153 2.69 13.46 14.16
N ILE A 154 3.10 14.14 13.08
CA ILE A 154 2.43 15.35 12.59
C ILE A 154 0.98 15.06 12.25
N PHE A 155 0.68 14.00 11.49
CA PHE A 155 -0.70 13.67 11.14
C PHE A 155 -1.57 13.35 12.37
N LEU A 156 -1.03 12.66 13.37
CA LEU A 156 -1.75 12.42 14.62
C LEU A 156 -2.02 13.70 15.42
N VAL A 157 -1.04 14.60 15.52
CA VAL A 157 -1.22 15.90 16.18
C VAL A 157 -2.23 16.76 15.43
N LEU A 158 -2.20 16.74 14.10
CA LEU A 158 -3.19 17.42 13.27
C LEU A 158 -4.59 16.83 13.45
N ALA A 159 -4.74 15.51 13.51
CA ALA A 159 -6.02 14.86 13.75
C ALA A 159 -6.59 15.24 15.14
N PHE A 160 -5.73 15.24 16.16
CA PHE A 160 -6.10 15.65 17.52
C PHE A 160 -6.52 17.12 17.63
N THR A 161 -5.79 18.03 16.96
CA THR A 161 -6.05 19.48 17.05
C THR A 161 -7.20 19.94 16.16
N SER A 162 -7.37 19.33 14.98
CA SER A 162 -8.40 19.74 14.02
C SER A 162 -9.73 19.01 14.22
N GLY A 163 -9.74 17.83 14.85
CA GLY A 163 -10.91 16.95 14.90
C GLY A 163 -11.28 16.32 13.55
N TYR A 164 -10.43 16.46 12.53
CA TYR A 164 -10.63 15.89 11.19
C TYR A 164 -9.56 14.86 10.85
N LEU A 165 -9.93 13.90 10.00
CA LEU A 165 -9.04 12.88 9.43
C LEU A 165 -8.19 13.50 8.30
N VAL A 166 -7.23 14.35 8.67
CA VAL A 166 -6.42 15.14 7.71
C VAL A 166 -5.70 14.23 6.72
N PHE A 167 -5.19 13.09 7.18
CA PHE A 167 -4.50 12.16 6.30
C PHE A 167 -5.42 11.60 5.22
N GLU A 168 -6.70 11.29 5.53
CA GLU A 168 -7.64 10.73 4.54
C GLU A 168 -7.88 11.63 3.32
N LEU A 169 -7.71 12.94 3.47
CA LEU A 169 -7.85 13.91 2.37
C LEU A 169 -6.70 13.80 1.35
N ILE A 170 -5.50 13.46 1.83
CA ILE A 170 -4.26 13.41 1.04
C ILE A 170 -3.84 11.95 0.80
N ASN A 171 -4.57 10.99 1.37
CA ASN A 171 -4.23 9.58 1.32
C ASN A 171 -4.37 9.01 -0.10
N VAL A 172 -3.24 8.86 -0.77
CA VAL A 172 -3.15 8.28 -2.11
C VAL A 172 -3.71 6.84 -2.17
N VAL A 173 -3.60 6.07 -1.08
CA VAL A 173 -4.17 4.71 -0.99
C VAL A 173 -5.69 4.78 -0.99
N GLY A 174 -6.26 5.68 -0.18
CA GLY A 174 -7.70 5.93 -0.12
C GLY A 174 -8.26 6.46 -1.43
N ILE A 175 -7.60 7.45 -2.04
CA ILE A 175 -8.00 8.01 -3.33
C ILE A 175 -8.01 6.93 -4.42
N LEU A 176 -6.97 6.09 -4.46
CA LEU A 176 -6.88 5.02 -5.46
C LEU A 176 -7.92 3.91 -5.21
N SER A 177 -8.16 3.54 -3.95
CA SER A 177 -9.22 2.59 -3.59
C SER A 177 -10.60 3.10 -3.98
N ARG A 178 -10.90 4.38 -3.71
CA ARG A 178 -12.15 5.04 -4.13
C ARG A 178 -12.28 5.12 -5.65
N PHE A 179 -11.18 5.42 -6.35
CA PHE A 179 -11.18 5.42 -7.82
C PHE A 179 -11.55 4.05 -8.39
N ILE A 180 -11.02 2.97 -7.81
CA ILE A 180 -11.31 1.62 -8.28
C ILE A 180 -12.76 1.22 -7.96
N ALA A 181 -13.27 1.58 -6.79
CA ALA A 181 -14.63 1.23 -6.38
C ALA A 181 -15.71 2.08 -7.09
N TYR A 182 -15.54 3.40 -7.14
CA TYR A 182 -16.58 4.35 -7.57
C TYR A 182 -16.33 4.96 -8.95
N GLY A 183 -15.13 4.83 -9.52
CA GLY A 183 -14.76 5.38 -10.83
C GLY A 183 -14.01 6.72 -10.75
N TRP A 184 -14.03 7.48 -11.85
CA TRP A 184 -13.21 8.68 -12.06
C TRP A 184 -13.36 9.73 -10.95
N SER A 185 -12.24 10.30 -10.48
CA SER A 185 -12.22 11.40 -9.52
C SER A 185 -11.10 12.40 -9.82
N VAL A 186 -11.33 13.69 -9.56
CA VAL A 186 -10.32 14.76 -9.71
C VAL A 186 -9.10 14.50 -8.82
N ALA A 187 -9.29 13.80 -7.70
CA ALA A 187 -8.23 13.41 -6.79
C ALA A 187 -7.16 12.51 -7.45
N LEU A 188 -7.42 11.89 -8.59
CA LEU A 188 -6.41 11.16 -9.37
C LEU A 188 -5.28 12.06 -9.86
N CYS A 189 -5.54 13.34 -10.13
CA CYS A 189 -4.49 14.28 -10.50
C CYS A 189 -3.42 14.38 -9.39
N PHE A 190 -3.84 14.29 -8.13
CA PHE A 190 -2.92 14.26 -6.99
C PHE A 190 -2.11 12.96 -6.96
N VAL A 191 -2.75 11.80 -7.18
CA VAL A 191 -2.06 10.49 -7.27
C VAL A 191 -0.99 10.50 -8.37
N LEU A 192 -1.32 11.05 -9.54
CA LEU A 192 -0.40 11.20 -10.66
C LEU A 192 0.75 12.14 -10.32
N ALA A 193 0.48 13.28 -9.67
CA ALA A 193 1.52 14.21 -9.23
C ALA A 193 2.51 13.53 -8.26
N VAL A 194 1.99 12.81 -7.26
CA VAL A 194 2.83 12.04 -6.32
C VAL A 194 3.64 10.99 -7.06
N PHE A 195 3.02 10.23 -7.98
CA PHE A 195 3.72 9.23 -8.79
C PHE A 195 4.87 9.83 -9.61
N LEU A 196 4.66 10.99 -10.24
CA LEU A 196 5.72 11.69 -10.97
C LEU A 196 6.86 12.09 -10.03
N VAL A 197 6.57 12.59 -8.83
CA VAL A 197 7.61 12.91 -7.84
C VAL A 197 8.40 11.65 -7.45
N GLU A 198 7.75 10.49 -7.27
CA GLU A 198 8.47 9.24 -6.99
C GLU A 198 9.37 8.80 -8.16
N VAL A 199 8.94 9.01 -9.40
CA VAL A 199 9.70 8.65 -10.59
C VAL A 199 10.89 9.59 -10.81
N PHE A 200 10.72 10.90 -10.59
CA PHE A 200 11.73 11.90 -10.91
C PHE A 200 12.66 12.27 -9.74
N PHE A 201 12.21 12.21 -8.49
CA PHE A 201 13.00 12.70 -7.35
C PHE A 201 13.57 11.57 -6.49
N SER A 202 12.74 10.63 -6.04
CA SER A 202 13.17 9.59 -5.11
C SER A 202 12.34 8.31 -5.25
N ARG A 203 13.05 7.17 -5.22
CA ARG A 203 12.45 5.83 -5.18
C ARG A 203 11.41 5.71 -4.05
N ARG A 204 10.17 5.43 -4.43
CA ARG A 204 9.02 5.20 -3.52
C ARG A 204 8.85 6.29 -2.47
N ALA A 205 8.97 7.56 -2.85
CA ALA A 205 9.01 8.69 -1.92
C ALA A 205 7.81 8.73 -0.96
N TRP A 206 6.59 8.48 -1.45
CA TRP A 206 5.37 8.49 -0.65
C TRP A 206 5.36 7.32 0.34
N CYS A 207 5.54 6.10 -0.15
CA CYS A 207 5.51 4.90 0.70
C CYS A 207 6.61 4.90 1.75
N LYS A 208 7.78 5.45 1.43
CA LYS A 208 8.98 5.38 2.27
C LYS A 208 9.06 6.49 3.31
N TYR A 209 8.66 7.72 2.95
CA TYR A 209 8.84 8.90 3.81
C TYR A 209 7.55 9.55 4.30
N LEU A 210 6.45 9.45 3.55
CA LEU A 210 5.26 10.26 3.84
C LEU A 210 4.07 9.45 4.36
N CYS A 211 3.94 8.18 3.95
CA CYS A 211 2.80 7.33 4.30
C CYS A 211 2.82 6.89 5.78
N PRO A 212 1.87 7.37 6.61
CA PRO A 212 1.76 6.98 8.01
C PRO A 212 1.19 5.56 8.17
N ILE A 213 0.27 5.11 7.29
CA ILE A 213 -0.25 3.74 7.28
C ILE A 213 0.92 2.73 7.21
N GLY A 214 1.82 2.91 6.26
CA GLY A 214 3.01 2.05 6.11
C GLY A 214 3.99 2.13 7.29
N THR A 215 3.91 3.19 8.10
CA THR A 215 4.71 3.36 9.32
C THR A 215 4.06 2.63 10.49
N THR A 216 2.75 2.75 10.67
CA THR A 216 1.96 2.00 11.66
C THR A 216 2.11 0.49 11.48
N TYR A 217 1.90 0.00 10.25
CA TYR A 217 2.15 -1.41 9.94
C TYR A 217 3.64 -1.79 10.00
N GLY A 218 4.54 -0.83 9.76
CA GLY A 218 5.97 -1.02 9.98
C GLY A 218 6.28 -1.35 11.45
N TYR A 219 5.66 -0.64 12.38
CA TYR A 219 5.79 -0.90 13.82
C TYR A 219 5.19 -2.27 14.20
N LEU A 220 3.99 -2.60 13.72
CA LEU A 220 3.39 -3.93 13.93
C LEU A 220 4.29 -5.05 13.41
N GLY A 221 4.97 -4.83 12.28
CA GLY A 221 5.92 -5.77 11.70
C GLY A 221 7.20 -5.96 12.52
N THR A 222 7.61 -5.00 13.36
CA THR A 222 8.77 -5.21 14.26
C THR A 222 8.49 -6.22 15.37
N VAL A 223 7.20 -6.35 15.75
CA VAL A 223 6.70 -7.27 16.79
C VAL A 223 6.22 -8.60 16.19
N SER A 224 5.99 -8.67 14.88
CA SER A 224 5.46 -9.86 14.21
C SER A 224 6.41 -11.07 14.26
N ALA A 225 5.83 -12.24 14.50
CA ALA A 225 6.53 -13.52 14.66
C ALA A 225 7.17 -14.05 13.36
N LEU A 226 6.63 -13.67 12.19
CA LEU A 226 7.17 -14.05 10.88
C LEU A 226 7.95 -12.88 10.29
N ARG A 227 9.24 -12.78 10.64
CA ARG A 227 10.20 -11.93 9.92
C ARG A 227 10.49 -12.56 8.56
N VAL A 228 9.77 -12.14 7.53
CA VAL A 228 10.14 -12.33 6.12
C VAL A 228 10.52 -10.98 5.51
#